data_AF-A0A2N2PSL5-F1
#
_entry.id   AF-A0A2N2PSL5-F1
#
_cell.length_a   1.000
_cell.length_b   1.000
_cell.length_c   1.000
_cell.angle_alpha   90.00
_cell.angle_beta   90.00
_cell.angle_gamma   90.00
#
_symmetry.space_group_name_H-M   'P 1'
#
loop_
_entity.id
_entity.type
_entity.pdbx_description
1 polymer ?
#
loop_
_entity_poly.entity_id
_entity_poly.type
_entity_poly.pdbx_seq_one_letter_code
_entity_poly.pdbx_strand_id
1 'polypeptide(L)'
;MTANIAAYLSGLERALVESRAVSAYVILGHEVTPTDGKIRVRARLADGGLLEFFEYVALDERGQSVRLKYSYHWQAANGVLLRRWDAVNHHRELPTAPHHVHLPDGSVEGVARPPDVMTVLAQIETQLESGGVIMNRRISPAMIALVALLIALTTVFTIVSKFPIPRTAGGYFNLSDVAIVFASLTFGPWVGLAAGGVGAALGDIFLGAPQFAPLSLVAHGVQGLVIGLLGRRRYTRPVMLLAWLAGALVMVGGYFLGEGLILYQPGWPPVIAGWLMAFTEVPYNVFQAIVGGVVGIPLVLAVRRAYPPVDQLGRGRTWTE
;
A
#
# COMPACT_ATOMS: atom_id res chain seq x y z
N MET A 1 -18.08 33.75 35.37
CA MET A 1 -17.99 32.28 35.34
C MET A 1 -16.53 31.92 35.52
N THR A 2 -16.17 31.24 36.61
CA THR A 2 -14.83 30.69 36.80
C THR A 2 -14.59 29.60 35.75
N ALA A 3 -13.46 29.63 35.05
CA ALA A 3 -13.15 28.57 34.09
C ALA A 3 -12.94 27.25 34.84
N ASN A 4 -13.45 26.16 34.27
CA ASN A 4 -13.36 24.83 34.84
C ASN A 4 -12.66 23.92 33.83
N ILE A 5 -11.51 23.36 34.21
CA ILE A 5 -10.72 22.49 33.33
C ILE A 5 -11.52 21.25 32.91
N ALA A 6 -12.29 20.66 33.82
CA ALA A 6 -13.15 19.53 33.49
C ALA A 6 -14.19 19.90 32.42
N ALA A 7 -14.77 21.10 32.51
CA ALA A 7 -15.72 21.60 31.52
C ALA A 7 -15.04 21.86 30.16
N TYR A 8 -13.81 22.38 30.17
CA TYR A 8 -13.01 22.57 28.95
C TYR A 8 -12.78 21.23 28.23
N LEU A 9 -12.25 20.22 28.94
CA LEU A 9 -11.97 18.91 28.34
C LEU A 9 -13.26 18.18 27.91
N SER A 10 -14.35 18.30 28.69
CA SER A 10 -15.66 17.79 28.30
C SER A 10 -16.17 18.44 27.01
N GLY A 11 -15.85 19.73 26.78
CA GLY A 11 -16.14 20.44 25.54
C GLY A 11 -15.39 19.86 24.34
N LEU A 12 -14.12 19.46 24.52
CA LEU A 12 -13.35 18.78 23.47
C LEU A 12 -13.95 17.43 23.10
N GLU A 13 -14.32 16.62 24.10
CA GLU A 13 -14.97 15.33 23.86
C GLU A 13 -16.31 15.47 23.16
N ARG A 14 -17.13 16.45 23.58
CA ARG A 14 -18.41 16.73 22.96
C ARG A 14 -18.26 17.08 21.48
N ALA A 15 -17.27 17.85 21.10
CA ALA A 15 -17.04 18.18 19.70
C ALA A 15 -16.64 17.00 18.83
N LEU A 16 -15.94 16.01 19.40
CA LEU A 16 -15.67 14.77 18.68
C LEU A 16 -16.94 13.96 18.41
N VAL A 17 -17.87 13.98 19.36
CA VAL A 17 -19.18 13.32 19.20
C VAL A 17 -20.07 14.05 18.19
N GLU A 18 -20.03 15.39 18.19
CA GLU A 18 -20.85 16.22 17.31
C GLU A 18 -20.28 16.35 15.89
N SER A 19 -18.97 16.15 15.70
CA SER A 19 -18.32 16.28 14.40
C SER A 19 -18.71 15.18 13.43
N ARG A 20 -19.13 15.57 12.23
CA ARG A 20 -19.47 14.66 11.13
C ARG A 20 -18.23 14.01 10.52
N ALA A 21 -17.06 14.62 10.71
CA ALA A 21 -15.80 14.05 10.26
C ALA A 21 -15.38 12.83 11.09
N VAL A 22 -15.83 12.69 12.34
CA VAL A 22 -15.39 11.64 13.26
C VAL A 22 -16.34 10.44 13.20
N SER A 23 -15.81 9.28 12.83
CA SER A 23 -16.57 8.02 12.78
C SER A 23 -16.49 7.23 14.10
N ALA A 24 -15.37 7.33 14.80
CA ALA A 24 -15.12 6.71 16.09
C ALA A 24 -13.91 7.39 16.75
N TYR A 25 -13.83 7.39 18.08
CA TYR A 25 -12.63 7.86 18.79
C TYR A 25 -12.35 7.04 20.04
N VAL A 26 -11.10 7.10 20.50
CA VAL A 26 -10.63 6.49 21.74
C VAL A 26 -9.83 7.53 22.50
N ILE A 27 -10.13 7.71 23.79
CA ILE A 27 -9.35 8.52 24.71
C ILE A 27 -8.18 7.66 25.19
N LEU A 28 -6.96 8.07 24.86
CA LEU A 28 -5.71 7.37 25.21
C LEU A 28 -5.16 7.83 26.56
N GLY A 29 -5.51 9.04 26.99
CA GLY A 29 -5.13 9.59 28.29
C GLY A 29 -6.01 10.76 28.66
N HIS A 30 -6.42 10.83 29.92
CA HIS A 30 -7.26 11.90 30.44
C HIS A 30 -6.95 12.08 31.92
N GLU A 31 -6.44 13.26 32.28
CA GLU A 31 -6.15 13.63 33.67
C GLU A 31 -6.71 15.03 33.91
N VAL A 32 -7.38 15.21 35.05
CA VAL A 32 -8.02 16.47 35.43
C VAL A 32 -7.75 16.75 36.89
N THR A 33 -7.33 17.98 37.17
CA THR A 33 -7.25 18.56 38.50
C THR A 33 -8.08 19.85 38.55
N PRO A 34 -8.26 20.48 39.72
CA PRO A 34 -8.93 21.78 39.81
C PRO A 34 -8.22 22.91 39.04
N THR A 35 -6.92 22.77 38.79
CA THR A 35 -6.06 23.84 38.24
C THR A 35 -5.52 23.54 36.84
N ASP A 36 -5.44 22.27 36.45
CA ASP A 36 -4.94 21.84 35.14
C ASP A 36 -5.54 20.52 34.68
N GLY A 37 -5.20 20.11 33.47
CA GLY A 37 -5.64 18.85 32.90
C GLY A 37 -5.05 18.62 31.52
N LYS A 38 -5.02 17.34 31.12
CA LYS A 38 -4.60 16.93 29.78
C LYS A 38 -5.54 15.89 29.21
N ILE A 39 -5.64 15.90 27.90
CA ILE A 39 -6.32 14.87 27.13
C ILE A 39 -5.46 14.44 25.94
N ARG A 40 -5.46 13.14 25.66
CA ARG A 40 -4.91 12.56 24.44
C ARG A 40 -5.98 11.68 23.79
N VAL A 41 -6.27 11.95 22.53
CA VAL A 41 -7.33 11.24 21.80
C VAL A 41 -6.82 10.78 20.45
N ARG A 42 -7.30 9.62 20.03
CA ARG A 42 -7.17 9.12 18.66
C ARG A 42 -8.56 8.92 18.06
N ALA A 43 -8.86 9.65 17.00
CA ALA A 43 -10.12 9.64 16.27
C ALA A 43 -9.94 9.10 14.84
N ARG A 44 -10.83 8.20 14.42
CA ARG A 44 -10.94 7.70 13.05
C ARG A 44 -11.90 8.58 12.27
N LEU A 45 -11.46 9.07 11.12
CA LEU A 45 -12.23 9.95 10.26
C LEU A 45 -13.15 9.18 9.31
N ALA A 46 -14.21 9.82 8.83
CA ALA A 46 -15.24 9.23 7.96
C ALA A 46 -14.68 8.73 6.61
N ASP A 47 -13.62 9.35 6.09
CA ASP A 47 -12.89 8.90 4.89
C ASP A 47 -11.88 7.77 5.15
N GLY A 48 -11.81 7.29 6.40
CA GLY A 48 -10.84 6.30 6.86
C GLY A 48 -9.51 6.91 7.32
N GLY A 49 -9.34 8.23 7.31
CA GLY A 49 -8.19 8.93 7.88
C GLY A 49 -8.12 8.86 9.40
N LEU A 50 -7.11 9.53 9.96
CA LEU A 50 -6.82 9.58 11.39
C LEU A 50 -6.61 11.02 11.84
N LEU A 51 -7.20 11.38 12.98
CA LEU A 51 -6.85 12.56 13.75
C LEU A 51 -6.37 12.08 15.13
N GLU A 52 -5.10 12.31 15.46
CA GLU A 52 -4.59 12.14 16.82
C GLU A 52 -4.28 13.51 17.39
N PHE A 53 -4.72 13.78 18.62
CA PHE A 53 -4.36 15.03 19.27
C PHE A 53 -4.09 14.89 20.76
N PHE A 54 -3.34 15.87 21.26
CA PHE A 54 -3.00 16.04 22.64
C PHE A 54 -3.18 17.51 23.02
N GLU A 55 -3.78 17.78 24.16
CA GLU A 55 -3.84 19.10 24.77
C GLU A 55 -3.51 19.03 26.25
N TYR A 56 -2.76 20.02 26.73
CA TYR A 56 -2.54 20.31 28.13
C TYR A 56 -2.97 21.73 28.42
N VAL A 57 -3.90 21.88 29.35
CA VAL A 57 -4.53 23.15 29.74
C VAL A 57 -4.35 23.39 31.22
N ALA A 58 -4.19 24.65 31.61
CA ALA A 58 -4.13 25.08 32.99
C ALA A 58 -4.89 26.39 33.18
N LEU A 59 -5.26 26.71 34.42
CA LEU A 59 -5.79 28.03 34.77
C LEU A 59 -4.65 29.05 34.85
N ASP A 60 -4.84 30.21 34.23
CA ASP A 60 -3.94 31.36 34.40
C ASP A 60 -4.18 32.08 35.74
N GLU A 61 -3.39 33.11 36.02
CA GLU A 61 -3.51 33.93 37.24
C GLU A 61 -4.89 34.61 37.39
N ARG A 62 -5.65 34.71 36.30
CA ARG A 62 -7.01 35.30 36.25
C ARG A 62 -8.10 34.21 36.33
N GLY A 63 -7.73 32.94 36.50
CA GLY A 63 -8.64 31.81 36.56
C GLY A 63 -9.28 31.47 35.21
N GLN A 64 -8.64 31.82 34.09
CA GLN A 64 -9.05 31.44 32.73
C GLN A 64 -8.26 30.22 32.26
N SER A 65 -8.93 29.29 31.57
CA SER A 65 -8.26 28.13 30.98
C SER A 65 -7.39 28.55 29.78
N VAL A 66 -6.09 28.31 29.88
CA VAL A 66 -5.10 28.55 28.82
C VAL A 66 -4.45 27.24 28.38
N ARG A 67 -4.23 27.10 27.08
CA ARG A 67 -3.57 25.92 26.49
C ARG A 67 -2.06 26.09 26.52
N LEU A 68 -1.39 25.26 27.32
CA LEU A 68 0.06 25.32 27.53
C LEU A 68 0.83 24.46 26.53
N LYS A 69 0.29 23.29 26.17
CA LYS A 69 0.88 22.40 25.15
C LYS A 69 -0.21 21.81 24.29
N TYR A 70 0.09 21.60 23.02
CA TYR A 70 -0.80 20.89 22.13
C TYR A 70 -0.04 20.21 21.00
N SER A 71 -0.68 19.21 20.41
CA SER A 71 -0.32 18.68 19.10
C SER A 71 -1.58 18.15 18.41
N TYR A 72 -1.77 18.48 17.14
CA TYR A 72 -2.84 17.93 16.30
C TYR A 72 -2.19 17.27 15.09
N HIS A 73 -2.39 15.96 14.93
CA HIS A 73 -1.84 15.15 13.85
C HIS A 73 -2.97 14.64 12.98
N TRP A 74 -3.06 15.15 11.75
CA TRP A 74 -4.06 14.74 10.77
C TRP A 74 -3.40 13.98 9.62
N GLN A 75 -3.90 12.77 9.39
CA GLN A 75 -3.37 11.80 8.44
C GLN A 75 -4.48 11.23 7.55
N ALA A 76 -4.18 11.01 6.28
CA ALA A 76 -5.09 10.36 5.34
C ALA A 76 -5.17 8.84 5.60
N ALA A 77 -6.20 8.18 5.05
CA ALA A 77 -6.45 6.73 5.22
C ALA A 77 -5.29 5.82 4.78
N ASN A 78 -4.41 6.32 3.92
CA ASN A 78 -3.23 5.63 3.42
C ASN A 78 -1.97 5.82 4.28
N GLY A 79 -2.09 6.55 5.40
CA GLY A 79 -0.99 6.85 6.31
C GLY A 79 -0.18 8.11 5.97
N VAL A 80 -0.53 8.85 4.93
CA VAL A 80 0.18 10.09 4.57
C VAL A 80 -0.24 11.22 5.51
N LEU A 81 0.75 11.92 6.09
CA LEU A 81 0.50 13.13 6.86
C LEU A 81 -0.15 14.19 5.97
N LEU A 82 -1.28 14.74 6.41
CA LEU A 82 -1.93 15.89 5.76
C LEU A 82 -1.47 17.19 6.41
N ARG A 83 -1.60 17.30 7.74
CA ARG A 83 -1.08 18.43 8.51
C ARG A 83 -0.76 17.97 9.92
N ARG A 84 0.32 18.51 10.50
CA ARG A 84 0.59 18.39 11.93
C ARG A 84 0.87 19.75 12.51
N TRP A 85 0.06 20.19 13.47
CA TRP A 85 0.33 21.39 14.24
C TRP A 85 0.90 20.99 15.58
N ASP A 86 2.00 21.61 16.00
CA ASP A 86 2.48 21.48 17.37
C ASP A 86 3.22 22.73 17.86
N ALA A 87 3.54 22.71 19.15
CA ALA A 87 4.21 23.80 19.86
C ALA A 87 5.53 23.35 20.49
N VAL A 88 6.17 22.31 19.95
CA VAL A 88 7.47 21.85 20.47
C VAL A 88 8.56 22.78 19.95
N ASN A 89 9.39 23.31 20.84
CA ASN A 89 10.41 24.31 20.50
C ASN A 89 11.66 23.71 19.81
N HIS A 90 11.48 23.14 18.62
CA HIS A 90 12.55 22.57 17.79
C HIS A 90 12.80 23.35 16.48
N HIS A 91 11.88 24.24 16.09
CA HIS A 91 12.01 25.16 14.95
C HIS A 91 12.15 26.62 15.44
N ARG A 92 13.31 26.96 15.99
CA ARG A 92 13.57 28.29 16.59
C ARG A 92 13.76 29.39 15.55
N GLU A 93 14.03 29.00 14.32
CA GLU A 93 14.23 29.86 13.15
C GLU A 93 12.92 30.49 12.64
N LEU A 94 11.76 29.95 13.03
CA LEU A 94 10.47 30.44 12.56
C LEU A 94 10.05 31.70 13.33
N PRO A 95 9.53 32.74 12.65
CA PRO A 95 9.08 33.98 13.30
C PRO A 95 8.00 33.79 14.37
N THR A 96 7.23 32.70 14.28
CA THR A 96 6.11 32.39 15.19
C THR A 96 6.41 31.20 16.09
N ALA A 97 7.68 30.84 16.26
CA ALA A 97 8.08 29.80 17.19
C ALA A 97 7.48 30.06 18.59
N PRO A 98 7.03 29.01 19.31
CA PRO A 98 7.21 27.60 18.99
C PRO A 98 6.12 27.01 18.08
N HIS A 99 5.13 27.81 17.66
CA HIS A 99 3.97 27.31 16.92
C HIS A 99 4.26 27.17 15.43
N HIS A 100 4.09 25.96 14.92
CA HIS A 100 4.34 25.64 13.52
C HIS A 100 3.42 24.51 13.04
N VAL A 101 3.38 24.34 11.72
CA VAL A 101 2.67 23.27 11.04
C VAL A 101 3.60 22.54 10.08
N HIS A 102 3.58 21.21 10.11
CA HIS A 102 4.21 20.36 9.11
C HIS A 102 3.22 20.03 8.00
N LEU A 103 3.69 20.12 6.75
CA LEU A 103 2.93 19.89 5.54
C LEU A 103 3.28 18.53 4.88
N PRO A 104 2.45 18.03 3.94
CA PRO A 104 2.65 16.71 3.32
C PRO A 104 3.95 16.57 2.53
N ASP A 105 4.54 17.67 2.10
CA ASP A 105 5.80 17.72 1.37
C ASP A 105 7.04 17.75 2.29
N GLY A 106 6.83 17.75 3.61
CA GLY A 106 7.87 17.83 4.62
C GLY A 106 8.30 19.25 4.96
N SER A 107 7.73 20.28 4.32
CA SER A 107 7.96 21.66 4.71
C SER A 107 7.32 21.99 6.06
N VAL A 108 7.86 23.01 6.71
CA VAL A 108 7.38 23.49 8.00
C VAL A 108 7.11 24.99 7.89
N GLU A 109 5.92 25.40 8.30
CA GLU A 109 5.50 26.79 8.28
C GLU A 109 5.19 27.30 9.68
N GLY A 110 5.52 28.57 9.95
CA GLY A 110 5.17 29.23 11.19
C GLY A 110 3.66 29.50 11.28
N VAL A 111 3.07 29.23 12.46
CA VAL A 111 1.64 29.47 12.72
C VAL A 111 1.47 30.61 13.73
N ALA A 112 1.04 31.79 13.25
CA ALA A 112 0.85 32.97 14.11
C ALA A 112 -0.31 32.82 15.11
N ARG A 113 -1.37 32.10 14.72
CA ARG A 113 -2.52 31.80 15.58
C ARG A 113 -2.79 30.30 15.55
N PRO A 114 -2.35 29.55 16.57
CA PRO A 114 -2.50 28.11 16.58
C PRO A 114 -3.97 27.72 16.62
N PRO A 115 -4.45 26.82 15.74
CA PRO A 115 -5.85 26.42 15.74
C PRO A 115 -6.18 25.67 17.04
N ASP A 116 -7.45 25.64 17.41
CA ASP A 116 -7.97 24.68 18.39
C ASP A 116 -8.55 23.44 17.71
N VAL A 117 -8.89 22.42 18.51
CA VAL A 117 -9.43 21.17 17.97
C VAL A 117 -10.71 21.41 17.15
N MET A 118 -11.54 22.40 17.53
CA MET A 118 -12.77 22.74 16.82
C MET A 118 -12.46 23.24 15.41
N THR A 119 -11.49 24.13 15.30
CA THR A 119 -11.00 24.67 14.02
C THR A 119 -10.40 23.56 13.18
N VAL A 120 -9.64 22.63 13.77
CA VAL A 120 -9.08 21.48 13.06
C VAL A 120 -10.21 20.57 12.54
N LEU A 121 -11.19 20.23 13.37
CA LEU A 121 -12.34 19.41 12.97
C LEU A 121 -13.13 20.07 11.83
N ALA A 122 -13.39 21.37 11.92
CA ALA A 122 -14.07 22.12 10.86
C ALA A 122 -13.29 22.14 9.54
N GLN A 123 -11.95 22.24 9.59
CA GLN A 123 -11.10 22.13 8.39
C GLN A 123 -11.18 20.73 7.77
N ILE A 124 -11.22 19.68 8.61
CA ILE A 124 -11.38 18.30 8.15
C ILE A 124 -12.73 18.13 7.47
N GLU A 125 -13.82 18.57 8.09
CA GLU A 125 -15.18 18.50 7.52
C GLU A 125 -15.26 19.21 6.17
N THR A 126 -14.74 20.44 6.08
CA THR A 126 -14.68 21.20 4.81
C THR A 126 -13.90 20.45 3.74
N GLN A 127 -12.80 19.78 4.10
CA GLN A 127 -12.03 18.97 3.15
C GLN A 127 -12.79 17.71 2.70
N LEU A 128 -13.53 17.07 3.60
CA LEU A 128 -14.36 15.91 3.29
C LEU A 128 -15.52 16.28 2.35
N GLU A 129 -16.16 17.44 2.57
CA GLU A 129 -17.27 17.94 1.75
C GLU A 129 -16.84 18.37 0.35
N SER A 130 -15.65 18.96 0.21
CA SER A 130 -15.12 19.42 -1.08
C SER A 130 -14.68 18.28 -2.02
N GLY A 131 -14.87 17.01 -1.65
CA GLY A 131 -14.49 15.85 -2.46
C GLY A 131 -12.98 15.71 -2.67
N GLY A 132 -12.19 16.48 -1.91
CA GLY A 132 -10.73 16.50 -1.92
C GLY A 132 -10.15 15.26 -1.26
N VAL A 133 -10.46 14.08 -1.80
CA VAL A 133 -9.69 12.87 -1.54
C VAL A 133 -8.33 13.13 -2.16
N ILE A 134 -7.39 13.65 -1.38
CA ILE A 134 -5.98 13.64 -1.72
C ILE A 134 -5.53 12.16 -1.66
N MET A 135 -5.92 11.39 -2.67
CA MET A 135 -5.25 10.15 -3.05
C MET A 135 -3.92 10.53 -3.71
N ASN A 136 -3.07 11.29 -3.02
CA ASN A 136 -1.71 11.50 -3.49
C ASN A 136 -0.93 10.23 -3.16
N ARG A 137 -1.05 9.23 -4.04
CA ARG A 137 -0.13 8.09 -4.06
C ARG A 137 1.23 8.60 -4.53
N ARG A 138 1.97 9.31 -3.67
CA ARG A 138 3.39 9.56 -3.93
C ARG A 138 4.07 8.21 -3.89
N ILE A 139 4.53 7.73 -5.05
CA ILE A 139 5.34 6.51 -5.15
C ILE A 139 6.62 6.79 -4.36
N SER A 140 6.81 6.11 -3.24
CA SER A 140 8.02 6.31 -2.44
C SER A 140 9.24 5.72 -3.18
N PRO A 141 10.45 6.30 -3.03
CA PRO A 141 11.66 5.71 -3.60
C PRO A 141 11.85 4.23 -3.21
N ALA A 142 11.47 3.88 -1.97
CA ALA A 142 11.47 2.50 -1.50
C ALA A 142 10.52 1.59 -2.28
N MET A 143 9.34 2.09 -2.66
CA MET A 143 8.41 1.34 -3.53
C MET A 143 9.00 1.12 -4.92
N ILE A 144 9.64 2.15 -5.49
CA ILE A 144 10.31 2.02 -6.80
C ILE A 144 11.41 0.96 -6.71
N ALA A 145 12.28 1.05 -5.69
CA ALA A 145 13.36 0.10 -5.47
C ALA A 145 12.84 -1.33 -5.27
N LEU A 146 11.75 -1.50 -4.50
CA LEU A 146 11.12 -2.80 -4.29
C LEU A 146 10.57 -3.38 -5.59
N VAL A 147 9.84 -2.58 -6.39
CA VAL A 147 9.32 -3.03 -7.69
C VAL A 147 10.48 -3.43 -8.62
N ALA A 148 11.54 -2.62 -8.69
CA ALA A 148 12.72 -2.93 -9.49
C ALA A 148 13.41 -4.24 -9.04
N LEU A 149 13.55 -4.45 -7.73
CA LEU A 149 14.13 -5.67 -7.18
C LEU A 149 13.26 -6.91 -7.48
N LEU A 150 11.93 -6.78 -7.42
CA LEU A 150 11.03 -7.89 -7.74
C LEU A 150 10.99 -8.19 -9.24
N ILE A 151 11.06 -7.16 -10.10
CA ILE A 151 11.25 -7.35 -11.55
C ILE A 151 12.54 -8.15 -11.79
N ALA A 152 13.66 -7.71 -11.21
CA ALA A 152 14.95 -8.40 -11.34
C ALA A 152 14.88 -9.85 -10.82
N LEU A 153 14.22 -10.08 -9.68
CA LEU A 153 14.02 -11.42 -9.12
C LEU A 153 13.25 -12.32 -10.09
N THR A 154 12.11 -11.85 -10.63
CA THR A 154 11.33 -12.60 -11.62
C THR A 154 12.19 -12.91 -12.85
N THR A 155 12.92 -11.92 -13.39
CA THR A 155 13.82 -12.11 -14.55
C THR A 155 14.89 -13.16 -14.27
N VAL A 156 15.54 -13.13 -13.10
CA VAL A 156 16.55 -14.12 -12.72
C VAL A 156 15.94 -15.50 -12.63
N PHE A 157 14.76 -15.64 -12.04
CA PHE A 157 14.05 -16.93 -12.02
C PHE A 157 13.75 -17.41 -13.44
N THR A 158 13.26 -16.55 -14.33
CA THR A 158 13.01 -16.90 -15.73
C THR A 158 14.27 -17.43 -16.43
N ILE A 159 15.42 -16.78 -16.24
CA ILE A 159 16.68 -17.13 -16.91
C ILE A 159 17.30 -18.40 -16.32
N VAL A 160 17.44 -18.46 -14.99
CA VAL A 160 18.20 -19.53 -14.30
C VAL A 160 17.42 -20.84 -14.27
N SER A 161 16.09 -20.77 -14.22
CA SER A 161 15.23 -21.95 -14.15
C SER A 161 14.58 -22.29 -15.49
N LYS A 162 15.26 -22.01 -16.62
CA LYS A 162 14.80 -22.39 -17.95
C LYS A 162 14.92 -23.89 -18.18
N PHE A 163 13.81 -24.55 -18.46
CA PHE A 163 13.76 -25.95 -18.85
C PHE A 163 13.15 -26.08 -20.26
N PRO A 164 13.87 -26.68 -21.24
CA PRO A 164 13.37 -26.80 -22.60
C PRO A 164 12.18 -27.76 -22.67
N ILE A 165 11.16 -27.40 -23.45
CA ILE A 165 9.99 -28.26 -23.68
C ILE A 165 10.27 -29.21 -24.86
N PRO A 166 10.22 -30.54 -24.66
CA PRO A 166 10.41 -31.49 -25.75
C PRO A 166 9.40 -31.26 -26.87
N ARG A 167 9.90 -31.30 -28.11
CA ARG A 167 9.11 -31.17 -29.35
C ARG A 167 8.56 -29.77 -29.64
N THR A 168 8.88 -28.75 -28.85
CA THR A 168 8.60 -27.35 -29.19
C THR A 168 9.85 -26.62 -29.65
N ALA A 169 9.82 -26.04 -30.85
CA ALA A 169 10.93 -25.27 -31.40
C ALA A 169 11.08 -23.94 -30.64
N GLY A 170 11.98 -23.92 -29.66
CA GLY A 170 12.28 -22.73 -28.84
C GLY A 170 11.42 -22.55 -27.59
N GLY A 171 10.44 -23.42 -27.37
CA GLY A 171 9.58 -23.41 -26.17
C GLY A 171 10.33 -23.86 -24.91
N TYR A 172 10.05 -23.21 -23.79
CA TYR A 172 10.62 -23.52 -22.49
C TYR A 172 9.65 -23.13 -21.38
N PHE A 173 9.71 -23.83 -20.25
CA PHE A 173 9.02 -23.40 -19.03
C PHE A 173 10.04 -22.96 -17.98
N ASN A 174 9.59 -22.21 -16.98
CA ASN A 174 10.45 -21.72 -15.91
C ASN A 174 9.72 -21.65 -14.56
N LEU A 175 10.40 -21.20 -13.51
CA LEU A 175 9.85 -21.13 -12.14
C LEU A 175 9.54 -19.70 -11.69
N SER A 176 9.44 -18.73 -12.61
CA SER A 176 9.18 -17.32 -12.29
C SER A 176 7.84 -17.09 -11.58
N ASP A 177 6.84 -17.95 -11.80
CA ASP A 177 5.55 -17.93 -11.10
C ASP A 177 5.69 -17.92 -9.57
N VAL A 178 6.78 -18.49 -9.01
CA VAL A 178 7.07 -18.42 -7.57
C VAL A 178 7.26 -16.97 -7.13
N ALA A 179 8.08 -16.22 -7.86
CA ALA A 179 8.35 -14.80 -7.59
C ALA A 179 7.10 -13.95 -7.83
N ILE A 180 6.32 -14.27 -8.86
CA ILE A 180 5.08 -13.55 -9.21
C ILE A 180 4.02 -13.73 -8.12
N VAL A 181 3.73 -14.98 -7.72
CA VAL A 181 2.79 -15.29 -6.64
C VAL A 181 3.22 -14.59 -5.35
N PHE A 182 4.50 -14.65 -5.01
CA PHE A 182 5.05 -13.96 -3.84
C PHE A 182 4.86 -12.44 -3.92
N ALA A 183 5.25 -11.80 -5.03
CA ALA A 183 5.15 -10.36 -5.23
C ALA A 183 3.68 -9.88 -5.15
N SER A 184 2.77 -10.60 -5.80
CA SER A 184 1.35 -10.29 -5.84
C SER A 184 0.67 -10.42 -4.49
N LEU A 185 0.90 -11.53 -3.77
CA LEU A 185 0.27 -11.77 -2.47
C LEU A 185 0.92 -10.93 -1.36
N THR A 186 2.17 -10.54 -1.49
CA THR A 186 2.87 -9.75 -0.46
C THR A 186 2.65 -8.25 -0.65
N PHE A 187 2.83 -7.74 -1.87
CA PHE A 187 2.88 -6.29 -2.14
C PHE A 187 1.71 -5.78 -2.98
N GLY A 188 0.84 -6.68 -3.44
CA GLY A 188 -0.45 -6.36 -4.04
C GLY A 188 -0.43 -6.27 -5.58
N PRO A 189 -1.55 -5.83 -6.17
CA PRO A 189 -1.86 -6.03 -7.59
C PRO A 189 -0.92 -5.30 -8.53
N TRP A 190 -0.55 -4.05 -8.23
CA TRP A 190 0.31 -3.24 -9.11
C TRP A 190 1.76 -3.71 -9.10
N VAL A 191 2.25 -4.15 -7.94
CA VAL A 191 3.59 -4.73 -7.82
C VAL A 191 3.64 -6.08 -8.51
N GLY A 192 2.62 -6.92 -8.33
CA GLY A 192 2.45 -8.18 -9.05
C GLY A 192 2.42 -8.00 -10.57
N LEU A 193 1.66 -7.01 -11.07
CA LEU A 193 1.60 -6.68 -12.49
C LEU A 193 2.97 -6.30 -13.05
N ALA A 194 3.67 -5.39 -12.38
CA ALA A 194 4.97 -4.92 -12.84
C ALA A 194 6.03 -6.03 -12.75
N ALA A 195 6.14 -6.68 -11.58
CA ALA A 195 7.13 -7.73 -11.33
C ALA A 195 6.91 -8.96 -12.21
N GLY A 196 5.67 -9.37 -12.44
CA GLY A 196 5.35 -10.50 -13.31
C GLY A 196 5.52 -10.18 -14.78
N GLY A 197 4.86 -9.12 -15.25
CA GLY A 197 4.90 -8.77 -16.67
C GLY A 197 6.29 -8.34 -17.13
N VAL A 198 6.85 -7.28 -16.53
CA VAL A 198 8.14 -6.73 -16.97
C VAL A 198 9.26 -7.74 -16.71
N GLY A 199 9.22 -8.42 -15.56
CA GLY A 199 10.24 -9.40 -15.17
C GLY A 199 10.31 -10.58 -16.15
N ALA A 200 9.18 -11.19 -16.49
CA ALA A 200 9.12 -12.30 -17.43
C ALA A 200 9.50 -11.88 -18.86
N ALA A 201 8.98 -10.73 -19.33
CA ALA A 201 9.29 -10.20 -20.65
C ALA A 201 10.80 -9.90 -20.84
N LEU A 202 11.46 -9.36 -19.82
CA LEU A 202 12.92 -9.18 -19.82
C LEU A 202 13.64 -10.53 -19.88
N GLY A 203 13.13 -11.54 -19.17
CA GLY A 203 13.65 -12.91 -19.23
C GLY A 203 13.64 -13.48 -20.64
N ASP A 204 12.53 -13.35 -21.37
CA ASP A 204 12.44 -13.76 -22.77
C ASP A 204 13.43 -13.05 -23.68
N ILE A 205 13.58 -11.74 -23.52
CA ILE A 205 14.54 -10.94 -24.29
C ILE A 205 15.97 -11.46 -24.05
N PHE A 206 16.35 -11.67 -22.79
CA PHE A 206 17.69 -12.15 -22.44
C PHE A 206 17.94 -13.60 -22.85
N LEU A 207 16.90 -14.43 -22.92
CA LEU A 207 16.99 -15.83 -23.37
C LEU A 207 16.96 -15.99 -24.90
N GLY A 208 16.92 -14.89 -25.65
CA GLY A 208 16.92 -14.90 -27.12
C GLY A 208 15.55 -15.20 -27.74
N ALA A 209 14.47 -14.99 -27.00
CA ALA A 209 13.09 -15.24 -27.41
C ALA A 209 12.21 -13.97 -27.39
N PRO A 210 12.68 -12.81 -27.91
CA PRO A 210 12.00 -11.52 -27.75
C PRO A 210 10.59 -11.46 -28.38
N GLN A 211 10.28 -12.34 -29.33
CA GLN A 211 8.94 -12.47 -29.91
C GLN A 211 7.88 -12.90 -28.88
N PHE A 212 8.28 -13.59 -27.80
CA PHE A 212 7.39 -14.00 -26.71
C PHE A 212 7.29 -12.93 -25.61
N ALA A 213 8.19 -11.95 -25.58
CA ALA A 213 8.20 -10.93 -24.53
C ALA A 213 6.88 -10.14 -24.41
N PRO A 214 6.18 -9.75 -25.50
CA PRO A 214 4.86 -9.12 -25.40
C PRO A 214 3.80 -10.04 -24.79
N LEU A 215 3.84 -11.34 -25.11
CA LEU A 215 2.94 -12.34 -24.53
C LEU A 215 3.19 -12.46 -23.03
N SER A 216 4.44 -12.67 -22.63
CA SER A 216 4.83 -12.81 -21.23
C SER A 216 4.50 -11.55 -20.42
N LEU A 217 4.72 -10.36 -21.00
CA LEU A 217 4.35 -9.08 -20.39
C LEU A 217 2.87 -9.05 -20.00
N VAL A 218 1.99 -9.49 -20.91
CA VAL A 218 0.54 -9.49 -20.69
C VAL A 218 0.12 -10.66 -19.81
N ALA A 219 0.50 -11.88 -20.14
CA ALA A 219 0.05 -13.08 -19.43
C ALA A 219 0.50 -13.06 -17.96
N HIS A 220 1.79 -12.87 -17.71
CA HIS A 220 2.32 -12.79 -16.34
C HIS A 220 1.94 -11.49 -15.62
N GLY A 221 1.82 -10.38 -16.36
CA GLY A 221 1.35 -9.11 -15.79
C GLY A 221 -0.09 -9.21 -15.27
N VAL A 222 -1.01 -9.75 -16.09
CA VAL A 222 -2.41 -9.92 -15.70
C VAL A 222 -2.57 -11.02 -14.65
N GLN A 223 -1.80 -12.11 -14.74
CA GLN A 223 -1.71 -13.11 -13.66
C GLN A 223 -1.36 -12.45 -12.33
N GLY A 224 -0.26 -11.68 -12.29
CA GLY A 224 0.21 -11.01 -11.09
C GLY A 224 -0.82 -10.01 -10.56
N LEU A 225 -1.49 -9.27 -11.45
CA LEU A 225 -2.57 -8.36 -11.11
C LEU A 225 -3.74 -9.08 -10.43
N VAL A 226 -4.23 -10.16 -11.03
CA VAL A 226 -5.40 -10.91 -10.55
C VAL A 226 -5.13 -11.54 -9.19
N ILE A 227 -3.96 -12.18 -9.03
CA ILE A 227 -3.54 -12.75 -7.74
C ILE A 227 -3.51 -11.65 -6.66
N GLY A 228 -2.94 -10.49 -6.98
CA GLY A 228 -2.84 -9.38 -6.02
C GLY A 228 -4.20 -8.74 -5.70
N LEU A 229 -5.13 -8.65 -6.65
CA LEU A 229 -6.47 -8.10 -6.43
C LEU A 229 -7.28 -8.98 -5.48
N LEU A 230 -7.24 -10.30 -5.68
CA LEU A 230 -8.03 -11.26 -4.92
C LEU A 230 -7.39 -11.60 -3.57
N GLY A 231 -6.06 -11.71 -3.52
CA GLY A 231 -5.33 -12.13 -2.32
C GLY A 231 -5.07 -11.03 -1.29
N ARG A 232 -5.05 -9.75 -1.68
CA ARG A 232 -4.65 -8.63 -0.80
C ARG A 232 -5.62 -8.34 0.35
N ARG A 233 -6.89 -8.70 0.21
CA ARG A 233 -7.93 -8.30 1.19
C ARG A 233 -7.95 -9.17 2.45
N ARG A 234 -7.56 -10.45 2.36
CA ARG A 234 -7.52 -11.40 3.48
C ARG A 234 -6.46 -12.47 3.25
N TYR A 235 -5.47 -12.53 4.13
CA TYR A 235 -4.34 -13.47 4.03
C TYR A 235 -4.64 -14.84 4.65
N THR A 236 -5.85 -15.35 4.44
CA THR A 236 -6.20 -16.72 4.85
C THR A 236 -5.76 -17.68 3.75
N ARG A 237 -5.32 -18.88 4.12
CA ARG A 237 -4.89 -19.92 3.15
C ARG A 237 -5.93 -20.15 2.03
N PRO A 238 -7.24 -20.25 2.30
CA PRO A 238 -8.24 -20.42 1.24
C PRO A 238 -8.29 -19.25 0.25
N VAL A 239 -8.20 -18.01 0.73
CA VAL A 239 -8.24 -16.82 -0.15
C VAL A 239 -6.98 -16.75 -1.00
N MET A 240 -5.81 -17.06 -0.44
CA MET A 240 -4.55 -17.12 -1.20
C MET A 240 -4.59 -18.21 -2.28
N LEU A 241 -5.14 -19.39 -1.96
CA LEU A 241 -5.32 -20.48 -2.92
C LEU A 241 -6.29 -20.11 -4.04
N LEU A 242 -7.42 -19.47 -3.72
CA LEU A 242 -8.38 -19.00 -4.73
C LEU A 242 -7.78 -17.90 -5.63
N ALA A 243 -7.03 -16.97 -5.04
CA ALA A 243 -6.34 -15.91 -5.78
C ALA A 243 -5.27 -16.49 -6.72
N TRP A 244 -4.47 -17.44 -6.23
CA TRP A 244 -3.51 -18.18 -7.03
C TRP A 244 -4.18 -18.94 -8.17
N LEU A 245 -5.25 -19.69 -7.90
CA LEU A 245 -5.97 -20.47 -8.91
C LEU A 245 -6.51 -19.57 -10.03
N ALA A 246 -7.10 -18.43 -9.68
CA ALA A 246 -7.57 -17.46 -10.67
C ALA A 246 -6.42 -16.92 -11.54
N GLY A 247 -5.27 -16.59 -10.92
CA GLY A 247 -4.07 -16.18 -11.65
C GLY A 247 -3.49 -17.28 -12.54
N ALA A 248 -3.47 -18.52 -12.06
CA ALA A 248 -2.99 -19.68 -12.81
C ALA A 248 -3.84 -19.90 -14.07
N LEU A 249 -5.17 -19.79 -13.97
CA LEU A 249 -6.07 -19.88 -15.12
C LEU A 249 -5.81 -18.76 -16.14
N VAL A 250 -5.57 -17.53 -15.66
CA VAL A 250 -5.21 -16.39 -16.53
C VAL A 250 -3.89 -16.64 -17.26
N MET A 251 -2.88 -17.15 -16.57
CA MET A 251 -1.58 -17.42 -17.18
C MET A 251 -1.68 -18.55 -18.19
N VAL A 252 -2.21 -19.71 -17.80
CA VAL A 252 -2.33 -20.89 -18.69
C VAL A 252 -3.20 -20.58 -19.90
N GLY A 253 -4.34 -19.90 -19.70
CA GLY A 253 -5.20 -19.48 -20.80
C GLY A 253 -4.56 -18.41 -21.69
N GLY A 254 -3.85 -17.46 -21.08
CA GLY A 254 -3.13 -16.40 -21.80
C GLY A 254 -2.03 -16.97 -22.71
N TYR A 255 -1.22 -17.90 -22.20
CA TYR A 255 -0.20 -18.59 -22.99
C TYR A 255 -0.80 -19.47 -24.07
N PHE A 256 -1.83 -20.28 -23.75
CA PHE A 256 -2.49 -21.12 -24.75
C PHE A 256 -3.06 -20.30 -25.93
N LEU A 257 -3.74 -19.18 -25.64
CA LEU A 257 -4.26 -18.29 -26.67
C LEU A 257 -3.13 -17.53 -27.40
N GLY A 258 -2.14 -17.06 -26.64
CA GLY A 258 -1.03 -16.29 -27.16
C GLY A 258 -0.14 -17.10 -28.10
N GLU A 259 0.29 -18.28 -27.70
CA GLU A 259 1.08 -19.20 -28.52
C GLU A 259 0.29 -19.65 -29.75
N GLY A 260 -0.99 -20.01 -29.59
CA GLY A 260 -1.85 -20.38 -30.72
C GLY A 260 -1.92 -19.31 -31.82
N LEU A 261 -1.75 -18.02 -31.46
CA LEU A 261 -1.77 -16.88 -32.38
C LEU A 261 -0.37 -16.42 -32.81
N ILE A 262 0.62 -16.42 -31.91
CA ILE A 262 1.99 -15.90 -32.16
C ILE A 262 2.82 -16.88 -32.99
N LEU A 263 2.63 -18.20 -32.81
CA LEU A 263 3.33 -19.21 -33.61
C LEU A 263 2.84 -19.22 -35.07
N TYR A 264 1.84 -18.40 -35.43
CA TYR A 264 1.46 -18.12 -36.81
C TYR A 264 2.28 -16.94 -37.37
N GLN A 265 3.52 -17.21 -37.79
CA GLN A 265 4.34 -16.25 -38.54
C GLN A 265 4.73 -16.83 -39.93
N PRO A 266 5.12 -16.00 -40.91
CA PRO A 266 5.60 -16.50 -42.20
C PRO A 266 6.79 -17.46 -42.02
N GLY A 267 6.67 -18.70 -42.52
CA GLY A 267 7.67 -19.77 -42.35
C GLY A 267 7.42 -20.70 -41.16
N TRP A 268 6.36 -20.48 -40.37
CA TRP A 268 5.94 -21.35 -39.28
C TRP A 268 4.88 -22.38 -39.70
N PRO A 269 4.62 -23.41 -38.88
CA PRO A 269 3.59 -24.40 -39.16
C PRO A 269 2.20 -23.75 -39.40
N PRO A 270 1.30 -24.41 -40.17
CA PRO A 270 -0.07 -23.92 -40.39
C PRO A 270 -0.78 -23.57 -39.08
N VAL A 271 -1.79 -22.68 -39.08
CA VAL A 271 -2.54 -22.27 -37.87
C VAL A 271 -2.93 -23.46 -36.99
N ILE A 272 -3.40 -24.56 -37.60
CA ILE A 272 -3.76 -25.80 -36.91
C ILE A 272 -2.58 -26.36 -36.12
N ALA A 273 -1.38 -26.36 -36.68
CA ALA A 273 -0.17 -26.79 -36.00
C ALA A 273 0.24 -25.84 -34.87
N GLY A 274 0.06 -24.51 -35.00
CA GLY A 274 0.27 -23.56 -33.89
C GLY A 274 -0.57 -23.90 -32.65
N TRP A 275 -1.87 -24.17 -32.84
CA TRP A 275 -2.76 -24.61 -31.75
C TRP A 275 -2.40 -25.98 -31.17
N LEU A 276 -1.95 -26.93 -32.01
CA LEU A 276 -1.48 -28.23 -31.53
C LEU A 276 -0.23 -28.10 -30.66
N MET A 277 0.70 -27.22 -31.04
CA MET A 277 1.91 -26.94 -30.26
C MET A 277 1.57 -26.26 -28.93
N ALA A 278 0.74 -25.21 -28.96
CA ALA A 278 0.24 -24.55 -27.74
C ALA A 278 -0.44 -25.55 -26.79
N PHE A 279 -1.21 -26.50 -27.32
CA PHE A 279 -1.82 -27.57 -26.52
C PHE A 279 -0.78 -28.47 -25.84
N THR A 280 0.34 -28.78 -26.53
CA THR A 280 1.43 -29.57 -25.92
C THR A 280 2.18 -28.82 -24.81
N GLU A 281 2.11 -27.49 -24.76
CA GLU A 281 2.74 -26.66 -23.73
C GLU A 281 1.86 -26.50 -22.46
N VAL A 282 0.54 -26.69 -22.58
CA VAL A 282 -0.40 -26.58 -21.45
C VAL A 282 0.03 -27.37 -20.20
N PRO A 283 0.47 -28.64 -20.28
CA PRO A 283 0.92 -29.36 -19.09
C PRO A 283 2.13 -28.72 -18.40
N TYR A 284 3.04 -28.10 -19.16
CA TYR A 284 4.22 -27.42 -18.62
C TYR A 284 3.85 -26.08 -17.98
N ASN A 285 2.94 -25.33 -18.60
CA ASN A 285 2.40 -24.09 -18.03
C ASN A 285 1.59 -24.38 -16.75
N VAL A 286 0.80 -25.47 -16.72
CA VAL A 286 0.12 -25.92 -15.51
C VAL A 286 1.12 -26.33 -14.42
N PHE A 287 2.19 -27.04 -14.78
CA PHE A 287 3.25 -27.41 -13.83
C PHE A 287 3.92 -26.16 -13.25
N GLN A 288 4.30 -25.19 -14.09
CA GLN A 288 4.86 -23.90 -13.67
C GLN A 288 3.92 -23.18 -12.68
N ALA A 289 2.62 -23.11 -13.00
CA ALA A 289 1.63 -22.50 -12.12
C ALA A 289 1.51 -23.22 -10.77
N ILE A 290 1.51 -24.56 -10.77
CA ILE A 290 1.47 -25.39 -9.56
C ILE A 290 2.69 -25.11 -8.69
N VAL A 291 3.90 -25.11 -9.25
CA VAL A 291 5.11 -24.79 -8.48
C VAL A 291 5.03 -23.38 -7.90
N GLY A 292 4.52 -22.41 -8.67
CA GLY A 292 4.25 -21.05 -8.22
C GLY A 292 3.38 -21.00 -6.96
N GLY A 293 2.29 -21.76 -6.93
CA GLY A 293 1.39 -21.83 -5.77
C GLY A 293 2.00 -22.59 -4.59
N VAL A 294 2.56 -23.77 -4.85
CA VAL A 294 3.12 -24.69 -3.83
C VAL A 294 4.31 -24.07 -3.11
N VAL A 295 5.15 -23.30 -3.80
CA VAL A 295 6.33 -22.65 -3.22
C VAL A 295 6.03 -21.20 -2.82
N GLY A 296 5.34 -20.45 -3.67
CA GLY A 296 5.08 -19.02 -3.45
C GLY A 296 4.18 -18.75 -2.24
N ILE A 297 3.12 -19.54 -2.01
CA ILE A 297 2.23 -19.32 -0.86
C ILE A 297 2.94 -19.57 0.47
N PRO A 298 3.65 -20.71 0.69
CA PRO A 298 4.45 -20.89 1.90
C PRO A 298 5.52 -19.83 2.08
N LEU A 299 6.17 -19.37 1.02
CA LEU A 299 7.15 -18.29 1.08
C LEU A 299 6.52 -17.00 1.64
N VAL A 300 5.34 -16.62 1.15
CA VAL A 300 4.57 -15.46 1.68
C VAL A 300 4.33 -15.62 3.19
N LEU A 301 3.88 -16.80 3.62
CA LEU A 301 3.61 -17.08 5.04
C LEU A 301 4.88 -17.05 5.89
N ALA A 302 5.99 -17.60 5.39
CA ALA A 302 7.27 -17.63 6.07
C ALA A 302 7.86 -16.23 6.24
N VAL A 303 7.87 -15.43 5.17
CA VAL A 303 8.38 -14.04 5.19
C VAL A 303 7.56 -13.18 6.14
N ARG A 304 6.23 -13.30 6.12
CA ARG A 304 5.35 -12.56 7.05
C ARG A 304 5.60 -12.93 8.51
N ARG A 305 5.87 -14.21 8.78
CA ARG A 305 6.17 -14.68 10.14
C ARG A 305 7.54 -14.21 10.63
N ALA A 306 8.55 -14.21 9.75
CA ALA A 306 9.91 -13.82 10.10
C ALA A 306 10.13 -12.30 10.10
N TYR A 307 9.42 -11.56 9.26
CA TYR A 307 9.53 -10.11 9.11
C TYR A 307 8.15 -9.44 9.00
N PRO A 308 7.42 -9.29 10.13
CA PRO A 308 6.09 -8.64 10.17
C PRO A 308 6.01 -7.25 9.54
N PRO A 309 7.06 -6.39 9.56
CA PRO A 309 7.02 -5.09 8.88
C PRO A 309 6.81 -5.16 7.36
N VAL A 310 6.91 -6.34 6.72
CA VAL A 310 6.63 -6.52 5.29
C VAL A 310 5.23 -6.05 4.89
N ASP A 311 4.25 -6.14 5.80
CA ASP A 311 2.88 -5.67 5.55
C ASP A 311 2.77 -4.14 5.44
N GLN A 312 3.78 -3.42 5.94
CA GLN A 312 3.90 -1.97 5.87
C GLN A 312 4.70 -1.52 4.64
N LEU A 313 5.53 -2.39 4.07
CA LEU A 313 6.27 -2.11 2.84
C LEU A 313 5.30 -1.92 1.67
N GLY A 314 5.27 -0.70 1.13
CA GLY A 314 4.33 -0.31 0.06
C GLY A 314 3.03 0.35 0.53
N ARG A 315 2.84 0.51 1.85
CA ARG A 315 1.89 1.49 2.43
C ARG A 315 2.65 2.80 2.64
N GLY A 316 1.98 3.96 2.52
CA GLY A 316 2.61 5.25 2.82
C GLY A 316 3.20 5.20 4.23
N ARG A 317 4.39 5.79 4.44
CA ARG A 317 5.03 5.84 5.76
C ARG A 317 4.03 6.36 6.78
N THR A 318 3.56 5.50 7.67
CA THR A 318 2.96 5.96 8.92
C THR A 318 4.10 6.55 9.73
N TRP A 319 4.07 7.88 9.88
CA TRP A 319 5.05 8.59 10.69
C TRP A 319 5.05 8.01 12.12
N THR A 320 6.24 7.74 12.65
CA THR A 320 6.47 7.39 14.05
C THR A 320 7.45 8.41 14.61
N GLU A 321 7.20 8.87 15.83
CA GLU A 321 8.03 9.83 16.59
C GLU A 321 9.52 9.49 16.57
#